data_AF-U6RGF8-F1
#
_entry.id   AF-U6RGF8-F1
#
_cell.length_a   1.000
_cell.length_b   1.000
_cell.length_c   1.000
_cell.angle_alpha   90.00
_cell.angle_beta   90.00
_cell.angle_gamma   90.00
#
_symmetry.space_group_name_H-M   'P 1'
#
loop_
_entity.id
_entity.type
_entity.pdbx_description
1 polymer ?
#
loop_
_entity_poly.entity_id
_entity_poly.type
_entity_poly.pdbx_seq_one_letter_code
_entity_poly.pdbx_strand_id
1 'polypeptide(L)'
;MRKTIWGFALLVIMAFLASCSESSEYTNAIPKDAAMVVSLDFKSMAQKSGINGKEGESVVTKLTDVLKSGLEGEAYATAEKIVKNPAETGLSLTDRVYLFVTSNSNTFAVVAKVSSESKVRSLMQSLKEQGLCSDLKSESGCTWTILGNGLCAYNNGTFLLVGTLYGNPEGMKDTLLAWMRQDTANSYASTSDFAKLRDAKGDINIVANMSVLPREATMQMRMGMPADLRLEDIKCLLSTTFEKGKVVVDFESLIENKELIALYEKQTQTSTLLKGTYMEYFPANTLLWASANFNGEAIYNLLCENPTIKQSLDNPMLPIDLKTIFSAIHGDIAIGFSSLVNNDLLVYADVTNKEFLKAFEELRPLLALSGGQMKLNSTGTDQYEFRMYDQSIWFGVKDNLFYLSNNEQMADEAGRRYGVSLQNTPWAAEVTKNRSFMVFNTVELVKELGAAPRISRILGGETVMIMNNLFGPCEYVDVMAPDWKNGQMNIVMKDKSTNVLQLIVHALDNL
;
A
#
# COMPACT_ATOMS: atom_id res chain seq x y z
N MET A 1 -7.95 67.86 28.50
CA MET A 1 -8.16 66.40 28.58
C MET A 1 -9.18 65.88 27.55
N ARG A 2 -9.04 66.22 26.26
CA ARG A 2 -9.99 65.78 25.21
C ARG A 2 -9.36 65.47 23.85
N LYS A 3 -8.04 65.26 23.80
CA LYS A 3 -7.28 64.89 22.58
C LYS A 3 -6.48 63.59 22.70
N THR A 4 -6.47 62.93 23.86
CA THR A 4 -5.74 61.68 24.11
C THR A 4 -6.62 60.42 24.08
N ILE A 5 -7.95 60.56 24.02
CA ILE A 5 -8.89 59.42 24.05
C ILE A 5 -9.25 58.97 22.62
N TRP A 6 -9.25 59.86 21.63
CA TRP A 6 -9.62 59.52 20.25
C TRP A 6 -8.46 58.96 19.42
N GLY A 7 -7.20 59.31 19.74
CA GLY A 7 -6.03 58.70 19.09
C GLY A 7 -5.80 57.24 19.50
N PHE A 8 -6.13 56.89 20.75
CA PHE A 8 -6.05 55.52 21.25
C PHE A 8 -7.20 54.65 20.73
N ALA A 9 -8.40 55.21 20.58
CA ALA A 9 -9.53 54.53 19.96
C ALA A 9 -9.29 54.22 18.46
N LEU A 10 -8.64 55.12 17.71
CA LEU A 10 -8.29 54.86 16.30
C LEU A 10 -7.16 53.84 16.14
N LEU A 11 -6.19 53.79 17.07
CA LEU A 11 -5.12 52.78 17.08
C LEU A 11 -5.63 51.39 17.50
N VAL A 12 -6.59 51.31 18.42
CA VAL A 12 -7.25 50.04 18.79
C VAL A 12 -8.18 49.58 17.65
N ILE A 13 -8.92 50.47 16.98
CA ILE A 13 -9.74 50.12 15.81
C ILE A 13 -8.88 49.77 14.59
N MET A 14 -7.72 50.41 14.38
CA MET A 14 -6.76 49.98 13.36
C MET A 14 -6.02 48.68 13.72
N ALA A 15 -5.84 48.38 15.00
CA ALA A 15 -5.37 47.06 15.46
C ALA A 15 -6.43 45.96 15.30
N PHE A 16 -7.72 46.31 15.20
CA PHE A 16 -8.79 45.40 14.77
C PHE A 16 -8.97 45.32 13.24
N LEU A 17 -8.38 46.23 12.45
CA LEU A 17 -8.37 46.20 10.98
C LEU A 17 -7.05 45.71 10.38
N ALA A 18 -6.00 45.55 11.18
CA ALA A 18 -4.90 44.64 10.87
C ALA A 18 -5.44 43.23 11.01
N SER A 19 -6.17 42.79 9.97
CA SER A 19 -6.58 41.42 9.67
C SER A 19 -6.32 40.48 10.84
N CYS A 20 -7.34 40.23 11.67
CA CYS A 20 -7.54 38.86 12.10
C CYS A 20 -7.60 38.07 10.79
N SER A 21 -6.44 37.57 10.32
CA SER A 21 -6.46 36.41 9.45
C SER A 21 -7.18 35.41 10.33
N GLU A 22 -8.47 35.16 10.04
CA GLU A 22 -9.12 33.93 10.47
C GLU A 22 -8.04 32.87 10.25
N SER A 23 -7.58 32.23 11.33
CA SER A 23 -6.51 31.25 11.21
C SER A 23 -6.99 30.27 10.16
N SER A 24 -6.44 30.35 8.94
CA SER A 24 -6.90 29.56 7.82
C SER A 24 -6.73 28.12 8.27
N GLU A 25 -7.81 27.33 8.22
CA GLU A 25 -7.72 25.92 8.56
C GLU A 25 -6.58 25.33 7.72
N TYR A 26 -5.51 24.86 8.37
CA TYR A 26 -4.24 24.57 7.70
C TYR A 26 -4.37 23.54 6.57
N THR A 27 -5.38 22.67 6.70
CA THR A 27 -5.75 21.67 5.69
C THR A 27 -6.27 22.28 4.39
N ASN A 28 -6.66 23.55 4.39
CA ASN A 28 -6.98 24.31 3.19
C ASN A 28 -5.78 24.37 2.25
N ALA A 29 -4.52 24.22 2.71
CA ALA A 29 -3.36 24.21 1.81
C ALA A 29 -3.24 22.94 0.95
N ILE A 30 -4.06 21.92 1.19
CA ILE A 30 -4.09 20.70 0.37
C ILE A 30 -4.95 21.00 -0.87
N PRO A 31 -4.42 20.92 -2.10
CA PRO A 31 -5.16 21.21 -3.31
C PRO A 31 -6.28 20.20 -3.56
N LYS A 32 -7.40 20.66 -4.10
CA LYS A 32 -8.62 19.86 -4.31
C LYS A 32 -8.44 18.64 -5.21
N ASP A 33 -7.45 18.67 -6.10
CA ASP A 33 -7.11 17.61 -7.04
C ASP A 33 -5.94 16.72 -6.57
N ALA A 34 -5.59 16.75 -5.27
CA ALA A 34 -4.64 15.81 -4.70
C ALA A 34 -5.03 14.36 -5.01
N ALA A 35 -4.09 13.59 -5.58
CA ALA A 35 -4.30 12.20 -5.96
C ALA A 35 -4.19 11.24 -4.78
N MET A 36 -3.40 11.63 -3.78
CA MET A 36 -3.24 10.92 -2.52
C MET A 36 -3.09 11.93 -1.39
N VAL A 37 -3.80 11.70 -0.28
CA VAL A 37 -3.67 12.45 0.97
C VAL A 37 -3.53 11.46 2.13
N VAL A 38 -2.40 11.55 2.82
CA VAL A 38 -2.07 10.78 4.03
C VAL A 38 -2.30 11.66 5.24
N SER A 39 -2.93 11.11 6.27
CA SER A 39 -3.11 11.70 7.59
C SER A 39 -2.31 10.92 8.62
N LEU A 40 -1.47 11.61 9.40
CA LEU A 40 -0.62 11.02 10.42
C LEU A 40 -1.05 11.49 11.81
N ASP A 41 -1.35 10.54 12.70
CA ASP A 41 -1.64 10.80 14.11
C ASP A 41 -0.39 10.55 14.96
N PHE A 42 0.54 11.51 14.94
CA PHE A 42 1.79 11.42 15.71
C PHE A 42 1.55 11.30 17.22
N LYS A 43 0.46 11.88 17.73
CA LYS A 43 0.08 11.77 19.13
C LYS A 43 -0.25 10.33 19.49
N SER A 44 -1.12 9.67 18.73
CA SER A 44 -1.47 8.26 18.94
C SER A 44 -0.24 7.37 18.79
N MET A 45 0.56 7.58 17.74
CA MET A 45 1.77 6.79 17.50
C MET A 45 2.79 6.93 18.64
N ALA A 46 3.06 8.14 19.13
CA ALA A 46 3.98 8.37 20.24
C ALA A 46 3.47 7.77 21.57
N GLN A 47 2.15 7.73 21.78
CA GLN A 47 1.55 7.07 22.94
C GLN A 47 1.69 5.54 22.87
N LYS A 48 1.39 4.94 21.71
CA LYS A 48 1.45 3.49 21.50
C LYS A 48 2.87 2.94 21.45
N SER A 49 3.82 3.74 20.96
CA SER A 49 5.24 3.36 20.88
C SER A 49 5.95 3.41 22.21
N GLY A 50 5.42 4.16 23.20
CA GLY A 50 6.10 4.41 24.46
C GLY A 50 7.34 5.32 24.32
N ILE A 51 7.55 5.96 23.17
CA ILE A 51 8.77 6.75 22.89
C ILE A 51 8.96 7.95 23.84
N ASN A 52 7.87 8.46 24.42
CA ASN A 52 7.90 9.53 25.42
C ASN A 52 8.10 9.01 26.86
N GLY A 53 8.16 7.69 27.05
CA GLY A 53 8.38 7.04 28.34
C GLY A 53 9.84 6.61 28.53
N LYS A 54 10.11 5.91 29.65
CA LYS A 54 11.47 5.43 29.99
C LYS A 54 12.08 4.51 28.95
N GLU A 55 11.25 3.66 28.32
CA GLU A 55 11.69 2.71 27.29
C GLU A 55 12.12 3.42 25.99
N GLY A 56 11.59 4.63 25.74
CA GLY A 56 11.96 5.44 24.58
C GLY A 56 13.18 6.34 24.79
N GLU A 57 13.61 6.58 26.03
CA GLU A 57 14.66 7.56 26.35
C GLU A 57 16.00 7.23 25.68
N SER A 58 16.37 5.94 25.64
CA SER A 58 17.57 5.47 24.94
C SER A 58 17.47 5.72 23.43
N VAL A 59 16.32 5.38 22.82
CA VAL A 59 16.08 5.57 21.38
C VAL A 59 16.10 7.05 21.01
N VAL A 60 15.43 7.88 21.79
CA VAL A 60 15.45 9.34 21.63
C VAL A 60 16.88 9.86 21.72
N THR A 61 17.67 9.38 22.68
CA THR A 61 19.08 9.75 22.83
C THR A 61 19.90 9.34 21.59
N LYS A 62 19.76 8.09 21.13
CA LYS A 62 20.43 7.60 19.91
C LYS A 62 20.04 8.37 18.65
N LEU A 63 18.75 8.63 18.44
CA LEU A 63 18.26 9.45 17.34
C LEU A 63 18.82 10.86 17.43
N THR A 64 18.92 11.42 18.65
CA THR A 64 19.59 12.69 18.86
C THR A 64 21.06 12.59 18.46
N ASP A 65 21.80 11.56 18.87
CA ASP A 65 23.21 11.35 18.55
C ASP A 65 23.47 11.18 17.05
N VAL A 66 22.60 10.46 16.34
CA VAL A 66 22.62 10.39 14.88
C VAL A 66 22.39 11.77 14.26
N LEU A 67 21.38 12.51 14.71
CA LEU A 67 21.14 13.89 14.26
C LEU A 67 22.34 14.81 14.56
N LYS A 68 22.98 14.64 15.71
CA LYS A 68 24.16 15.40 16.14
C LYS A 68 25.39 15.11 15.28
N SER A 69 25.53 13.90 14.76
CA SER A 69 26.70 13.52 13.93
C SER A 69 26.83 14.32 12.63
N GLY A 70 25.76 14.98 12.19
CA GLY A 70 25.74 15.86 11.03
C GLY A 70 25.60 17.36 11.32
N LEU A 71 25.61 17.79 12.59
CA LEU A 71 25.33 19.18 12.98
C LEU A 71 26.39 19.74 13.95
N GLU A 72 26.82 20.99 13.75
CA GLU A 72 27.78 21.68 14.62
C GLU A 72 27.20 22.98 15.21
N GLY A 73 27.72 23.41 16.37
CA GLY A 73 27.43 24.73 16.95
C GLY A 73 25.95 24.96 17.33
N GLU A 74 25.34 26.02 16.83
CA GLU A 74 23.96 26.42 17.18
C GLU A 74 22.90 25.49 16.57
N ALA A 75 23.27 24.75 15.51
CA ALA A 75 22.47 23.68 14.89
C ALA A 75 22.19 22.54 15.87
N TYR A 76 23.26 22.15 16.57
CA TYR A 76 23.23 21.12 17.59
C TYR A 76 22.29 21.52 18.74
N ALA A 77 22.42 22.74 19.26
CA ALA A 77 21.60 23.22 20.37
C ALA A 77 20.12 23.31 19.99
N THR A 78 19.83 23.72 18.76
CA THR A 78 18.46 23.79 18.21
C THR A 78 17.85 22.40 18.07
N ALA A 79 18.58 21.44 17.51
CA ALA A 79 18.13 20.05 17.37
C ALA A 79 17.86 19.39 18.73
N GLU A 80 18.79 19.53 19.69
CA GLU A 80 18.61 18.98 21.05
C GLU A 80 17.37 19.58 21.75
N LYS A 81 17.14 20.89 21.58
CA LYS A 81 15.98 21.56 22.14
C LYS A 81 14.66 21.03 21.54
N ILE A 82 14.64 20.78 20.23
CA ILE A 82 13.47 20.22 19.53
C ILE A 82 13.20 18.78 19.96
N VAL A 83 14.22 17.94 20.08
CA VAL A 83 14.03 16.55 20.52
C VAL A 83 13.45 16.50 21.93
N LYS A 84 13.99 17.29 22.86
CA LYS A 84 13.49 17.34 24.24
C LYS A 84 12.10 17.99 24.34
N ASN A 85 11.81 18.95 23.48
CA ASN A 85 10.55 19.66 23.46
C ASN A 85 10.11 19.97 22.02
N PRO A 86 9.37 19.06 21.37
CA PRO A 86 8.94 19.25 19.98
C PRO A 86 8.10 20.50 19.74
N ALA A 87 7.45 21.05 20.79
CA ALA A 87 6.72 22.32 20.71
C ALA A 87 7.62 23.55 20.50
N GLU A 88 8.94 23.40 20.56
CA GLU A 88 9.89 24.46 20.19
C GLU A 88 9.97 24.69 18.68
N THR A 89 9.49 23.74 17.87
CA THR A 89 9.35 23.93 16.42
C THR A 89 8.32 25.01 16.06
N GLY A 90 7.37 25.29 16.95
CA GLY A 90 6.20 26.12 16.63
C GLY A 90 5.14 25.41 15.78
N LEU A 91 5.29 24.10 15.54
CA LEU A 91 4.31 23.25 14.88
C LEU A 91 3.46 22.51 15.92
N SER A 92 2.21 22.22 15.59
CA SER A 92 1.35 21.35 16.39
C SER A 92 1.50 19.90 15.93
N LEU A 93 2.19 19.08 16.72
CA LEU A 93 2.30 17.63 16.50
C LEU A 93 1.20 16.84 17.23
N THR A 94 0.33 17.54 17.96
CA THR A 94 -0.88 16.96 18.57
C THR A 94 -2.08 17.01 17.64
N ASP A 95 -2.07 17.93 16.68
CA ASP A 95 -2.98 17.90 15.53
C ASP A 95 -2.40 16.96 14.46
N ARG A 96 -3.25 16.49 13.55
CA ARG A 96 -2.83 15.60 12.46
C ARG A 96 -1.91 16.34 11.49
N VAL A 97 -0.86 15.67 11.04
CA VAL A 97 0.00 16.14 9.96
C VAL A 97 -0.45 15.45 8.68
N TYR A 98 -0.55 16.20 7.59
CA TYR A 98 -0.97 15.67 6.31
C TYR A 98 0.20 15.63 5.33
N LEU A 99 0.29 14.56 4.55
CA LEU A 99 1.15 14.49 3.38
C LEU A 99 0.27 14.34 2.16
N PHE A 100 0.58 15.03 1.06
CA PHE A 100 -0.17 14.85 -0.18
C PHE A 100 0.73 14.77 -1.41
N VAL A 101 0.20 14.13 -2.44
CA VAL A 101 0.80 14.00 -3.77
C VAL A 101 -0.24 14.41 -4.80
N THR A 102 0.13 15.27 -5.74
CA THR A 102 -0.72 15.63 -6.88
C THR A 102 -0.55 14.64 -8.04
N SER A 103 -1.57 14.46 -8.87
CA SER A 103 -1.54 13.48 -9.98
C SER A 103 -0.35 13.72 -10.93
N ASN A 104 0.30 12.65 -11.39
CA ASN A 104 1.45 12.70 -12.31
C ASN A 104 2.61 13.62 -11.86
N SER A 105 2.69 13.96 -10.57
CA SER A 105 3.72 14.87 -10.06
C SER A 105 4.86 14.10 -9.39
N ASN A 106 6.09 14.58 -9.60
CA ASN A 106 7.28 14.18 -8.86
C ASN A 106 7.40 14.95 -7.54
N THR A 107 6.27 15.38 -6.98
CA THR A 107 6.19 16.33 -5.89
C THR A 107 5.41 15.72 -4.75
N PHE A 108 5.99 15.81 -3.55
CA PHE A 108 5.29 15.50 -2.31
C PHE A 108 5.26 16.75 -1.45
N ALA A 109 4.20 16.90 -0.68
CA ALA A 109 4.06 18.02 0.21
C ALA A 109 3.62 17.57 1.60
N VAL A 110 4.08 18.28 2.63
CA VAL A 110 3.72 18.07 4.03
C VAL A 110 3.08 19.34 4.56
N VAL A 111 1.90 19.21 5.15
CA VAL A 111 1.15 20.29 5.79
C VAL A 111 1.04 20.01 7.28
N ALA A 112 1.43 21.00 8.08
CA ALA A 112 1.28 20.97 9.52
C ALA A 112 0.66 22.27 10.02
N LYS A 113 -0.06 22.20 11.13
CA LYS A 113 -0.61 23.38 11.79
C LYS A 113 0.50 24.13 12.53
N VAL A 114 0.53 25.44 12.39
CA VAL A 114 1.43 26.32 13.15
C VAL A 114 0.76 26.68 14.46
N SER A 115 1.40 26.31 15.57
CA SER A 115 1.01 26.71 16.93
C SER A 115 1.65 28.04 17.35
N SER A 116 2.79 28.40 16.75
CA SER A 116 3.49 29.67 16.99
C SER A 116 4.34 30.07 15.80
N GLU A 117 3.90 31.08 15.04
CA GLU A 117 4.63 31.61 13.89
C GLU A 117 6.02 32.15 14.30
N SER A 118 6.12 32.78 15.48
CA SER A 118 7.40 33.30 15.99
C SER A 118 8.40 32.19 16.25
N LYS A 119 7.98 31.04 16.81
CA LYS A 119 8.85 29.88 16.99
C LYS A 119 9.26 29.24 15.66
N VAL A 120 8.34 29.12 14.70
CA VAL A 120 8.67 28.66 13.35
C VAL A 120 9.70 29.61 12.71
N ARG A 121 9.50 30.93 12.82
CA ARG A 121 10.44 31.92 12.31
C ARG A 121 11.82 31.80 12.98
N SER A 122 11.88 31.63 14.29
CA SER A 122 13.14 31.40 15.01
C SER A 122 13.84 30.14 14.52
N LEU A 123 13.12 29.03 14.36
CA LEU A 123 13.66 27.78 13.80
C LEU A 123 14.24 28.00 12.40
N MET A 124 13.46 28.60 11.51
CA MET A 124 13.90 28.84 10.12
C MET A 124 15.08 29.81 10.04
N GLN A 125 15.17 30.77 10.95
CA GLN A 125 16.31 31.68 11.05
C GLN A 125 17.58 30.94 11.50
N SER A 126 17.49 30.04 12.47
CA SER A 126 18.62 29.20 12.87
C SER A 126 19.08 28.29 11.73
N LEU A 127 18.14 27.69 10.97
CA LEU A 127 18.48 26.88 9.79
C LEU A 127 19.18 27.71 8.70
N LYS A 128 18.77 28.97 8.50
CA LYS A 128 19.42 29.90 7.58
C LYS A 128 20.86 30.21 8.00
N GLU A 129 21.07 30.52 9.28
CA GLU A 129 22.40 30.83 9.84
C GLU A 129 23.38 29.67 9.69
N GLN A 130 22.86 28.44 9.60
CA GLN A 130 23.62 27.21 9.36
C GLN A 130 23.78 26.86 7.88
N GLY A 131 23.27 27.69 6.97
CA GLY A 131 23.32 27.44 5.53
C GLY A 131 22.42 26.30 5.05
N LEU A 132 21.48 25.81 5.88
CA LEU A 132 20.56 24.74 5.52
C LEU A 132 19.36 25.24 4.69
N CYS A 133 19.03 26.52 4.79
CA CYS A 133 18.04 27.16 3.93
C CYS A 133 18.47 28.54 3.43
N SER A 134 17.85 29.00 2.35
CA SER A 134 18.07 30.33 1.78
C SER A 134 17.52 31.46 2.65
N ASP A 135 17.67 32.70 2.20
CA ASP A 135 17.03 33.86 2.82
C ASP A 135 15.52 33.67 3.00
N LEU A 136 15.03 34.01 4.20
CA LEU A 136 13.60 34.08 4.49
C LEU A 136 12.99 35.28 3.77
N LYS A 137 12.07 35.02 2.84
CA LYS A 137 11.40 36.04 2.03
C LYS A 137 9.94 36.14 2.46
N SER A 138 9.44 37.34 2.63
CA SER A 138 8.03 37.58 2.98
C SER A 138 7.27 38.03 1.73
N GLU A 139 6.23 37.29 1.37
CA GLU A 139 5.47 37.52 0.15
C GLU A 139 4.05 37.00 0.33
N SER A 140 3.08 37.82 -0.07
CA SER A 140 1.67 37.43 -0.10
C SER A 140 1.11 36.87 1.24
N GLY A 141 1.51 37.48 2.36
CA GLY A 141 1.05 37.11 3.69
C GLY A 141 1.72 35.84 4.27
N CYS A 142 2.72 35.29 3.59
CA CYS A 142 3.49 34.14 4.08
C CYS A 142 5.00 34.49 4.11
N THR A 143 5.75 33.75 4.92
CA THR A 143 7.22 33.71 4.81
C THR A 143 7.61 32.40 4.13
N TRP A 144 8.53 32.46 3.17
CA TRP A 144 9.01 31.30 2.42
C TRP A 144 10.54 31.27 2.27
N THR A 145 11.09 30.07 2.03
CA THR A 145 12.52 29.83 1.77
C THR A 145 12.74 28.52 1.01
N ILE A 146 13.90 28.37 0.38
CA ILE A 146 14.40 27.11 -0.18
C ILE A 146 15.11 26.32 0.92
N LEU A 147 14.74 25.05 1.11
CA LEU A 147 15.32 24.13 2.09
C LEU A 147 15.80 22.88 1.35
N GLY A 148 17.12 22.76 1.12
CA GLY A 148 17.69 21.70 0.28
C GLY A 148 17.06 21.67 -1.12
N ASN A 149 16.49 20.52 -1.51
CA ASN A 149 15.79 20.32 -2.78
C ASN A 149 14.27 20.61 -2.71
N GLY A 150 13.84 21.39 -1.71
CA GLY A 150 12.43 21.73 -1.48
C GLY A 150 12.18 23.20 -1.20
N LEU A 151 10.90 23.57 -1.13
CA LEU A 151 10.42 24.87 -0.68
C LEU A 151 9.63 24.74 0.61
N CYS A 152 9.84 25.68 1.51
CA CYS A 152 9.09 25.82 2.75
C CYS A 152 8.35 27.16 2.72
N ALA A 153 7.07 27.16 3.11
CA ALA A 153 6.30 28.36 3.41
C ALA A 153 5.52 28.22 4.72
N TYR A 154 5.35 29.31 5.45
CA TYR A 154 4.55 29.35 6.67
C TYR A 154 3.88 30.70 6.91
N ASN A 155 2.79 30.68 7.66
CA ASN A 155 2.05 31.85 8.15
C ASN A 155 1.45 31.56 9.55
N ASN A 156 0.59 32.46 10.05
CA ASN A 156 -0.15 32.27 11.30
C ASN A 156 -1.26 31.22 11.18
N GLY A 157 -0.87 29.95 11.03
CA GLY A 157 -1.79 28.81 11.04
C GLY A 157 -1.28 27.61 10.24
N THR A 158 -0.51 27.85 9.18
CA THR A 158 -0.11 26.81 8.22
C THR A 158 1.39 26.78 8.03
N PHE A 159 1.95 25.58 8.03
CA PHE A 159 3.30 25.27 7.58
C PHE A 159 3.18 24.29 6.41
N LEU A 160 3.86 24.58 5.31
CA LEU A 160 3.85 23.79 4.10
C LEU A 160 5.27 23.57 3.61
N LEU A 161 5.68 22.30 3.51
CA LEU A 161 6.93 21.88 2.91
C LEU A 161 6.62 21.13 1.61
N VAL A 162 7.23 21.56 0.51
CA VAL A 162 7.11 20.92 -0.81
C VAL A 162 8.47 20.38 -1.21
N GLY A 163 8.57 19.07 -1.37
CA GLY A 163 9.75 18.40 -1.89
C GLY A 163 9.57 18.04 -3.37
N THR A 164 10.65 18.18 -4.15
CA THR A 164 10.69 17.73 -5.54
C THR A 164 11.69 16.58 -5.67
N LEU A 165 11.31 15.48 -6.33
CA LEU A 165 12.22 14.36 -6.58
C LEU A 165 13.29 14.73 -7.63
N TYR A 166 12.95 15.62 -8.56
CA TYR A 166 13.81 16.11 -9.64
C TYR A 166 13.50 17.59 -9.93
N GLY A 167 14.54 18.40 -10.18
CA GLY A 167 14.39 19.78 -10.67
C GLY A 167 14.74 20.87 -9.65
N ASN A 168 14.58 22.14 -10.06
CA ASN A 168 14.79 23.30 -9.20
C ASN A 168 13.53 23.55 -8.35
N PRO A 169 13.61 23.51 -7.01
CA PRO A 169 12.48 23.77 -6.14
C PRO A 169 11.83 25.15 -6.37
N GLU A 170 12.58 26.17 -6.80
CA GLU A 170 12.02 27.52 -7.05
C GLU A 170 10.89 27.54 -8.08
N GLY A 171 10.86 26.61 -9.04
CA GLY A 171 9.78 26.50 -10.03
C GLY A 171 8.40 26.25 -9.40
N MET A 172 8.37 25.74 -8.16
CA MET A 172 7.14 25.48 -7.40
C MET A 172 6.72 26.66 -6.51
N LYS A 173 7.45 27.78 -6.50
CA LYS A 173 7.18 28.91 -5.60
C LYS A 173 5.78 29.48 -5.76
N ASP A 174 5.35 29.75 -6.98
CA ASP A 174 4.04 30.35 -7.21
C ASP A 174 2.91 29.39 -6.82
N THR A 175 3.09 28.09 -7.10
CA THR A 175 2.18 27.02 -6.67
C THR A 175 2.11 26.90 -5.14
N LEU A 176 3.26 26.89 -4.46
CA LEU A 176 3.35 26.89 -3.00
C LEU A 176 2.59 28.07 -2.39
N LEU A 177 2.83 29.28 -2.89
CA LEU A 177 2.15 30.48 -2.40
C LEU A 177 0.65 30.47 -2.74
N ALA A 178 0.24 29.88 -3.87
CA ALA A 178 -1.16 29.69 -4.20
C ALA A 178 -1.86 28.75 -3.21
N TRP A 179 -1.26 27.59 -2.92
CA TRP A 179 -1.77 26.64 -1.92
C TRP A 179 -1.88 27.27 -0.53
N MET A 180 -0.89 28.07 -0.11
CA MET A 180 -0.93 28.77 1.19
C MET A 180 -2.06 29.81 1.32
N ARG A 181 -2.68 30.25 0.22
CA ARG A 181 -3.72 31.29 0.20
C ARG A 181 -5.10 30.77 -0.20
N GLN A 182 -5.21 29.51 -0.61
CA GLN A 182 -6.48 28.99 -1.09
C GLN A 182 -7.50 28.84 0.06
N ASP A 183 -8.77 29.01 -0.28
CA ASP A 183 -9.87 28.83 0.66
C ASP A 183 -10.32 27.36 0.73
N THR A 184 -11.24 27.06 1.65
CA THR A 184 -11.76 25.70 1.82
C THR A 184 -12.44 25.18 0.55
N ALA A 185 -13.18 26.02 -0.19
CA ALA A 185 -13.93 25.60 -1.38
C ALA A 185 -13.04 25.10 -2.53
N ASN A 186 -11.83 25.66 -2.63
CA ASN A 186 -10.80 25.28 -3.59
C ASN A 186 -9.79 24.26 -3.03
N SER A 187 -9.97 23.80 -1.80
CA SER A 187 -9.10 22.82 -1.16
C SER A 187 -9.70 21.42 -1.13
N TYR A 188 -8.84 20.43 -0.89
CA TYR A 188 -9.24 19.05 -0.62
C TYR A 188 -10.12 18.95 0.63
N ALA A 189 -9.98 19.88 1.58
CA ALA A 189 -10.75 19.89 2.81
C ALA A 189 -12.28 20.04 2.60
N SER A 190 -12.72 20.50 1.42
CA SER A 190 -14.13 20.56 1.04
C SER A 190 -14.74 19.24 0.53
N THR A 191 -13.92 18.21 0.32
CA THR A 191 -14.36 16.95 -0.30
C THR A 191 -15.00 15.97 0.68
N SER A 192 -15.86 15.08 0.20
CA SER A 192 -16.36 13.92 0.95
C SER A 192 -15.21 12.99 1.37
N ASP A 193 -14.24 12.81 0.47
CA ASP A 193 -13.00 12.06 0.69
C ASP A 193 -12.23 12.57 1.93
N PHE A 194 -12.07 13.89 2.09
CA PHE A 194 -11.41 14.45 3.26
C PHE A 194 -12.22 14.27 4.54
N ALA A 195 -13.56 14.36 4.48
CA ALA A 195 -14.40 14.08 5.64
C ALA A 195 -14.19 12.64 6.12
N LYS A 196 -14.14 11.67 5.20
CA LYS A 196 -13.79 10.26 5.49
C LYS A 196 -12.40 10.13 6.11
N LEU A 197 -11.39 10.77 5.52
CA LEU A 197 -10.01 10.74 6.03
C LEU A 197 -9.88 11.31 7.45
N ARG A 198 -10.55 12.44 7.71
CA ARG A 198 -10.55 13.11 9.02
C ARG A 198 -11.21 12.26 10.09
N ASP A 199 -12.32 11.62 9.75
CA ASP A 199 -13.13 10.85 10.70
C ASP A 199 -12.55 9.42 10.93
N ALA A 200 -11.66 8.97 10.05
CA ALA A 200 -10.96 7.70 10.17
C ALA A 200 -10.05 7.64 11.42
N LYS A 201 -10.10 6.51 12.13
CA LYS A 201 -9.47 6.35 13.47
C LYS A 201 -8.09 5.68 13.44
N GLY A 202 -7.60 5.26 12.27
CA GLY A 202 -6.26 4.69 12.15
C GLY A 202 -5.18 5.67 12.58
N ASP A 203 -4.03 5.14 12.99
CA ASP A 203 -2.85 5.93 13.31
C ASP A 203 -2.26 6.60 12.05
N ILE A 204 -2.39 5.91 10.91
CA ILE A 204 -2.08 6.42 9.58
C ILE A 204 -3.30 6.14 8.71
N ASN A 205 -3.87 7.18 8.08
CA ASN A 205 -4.97 7.02 7.15
C ASN A 205 -4.57 7.59 5.79
N ILE A 206 -5.01 6.97 4.70
CA ILE A 206 -4.66 7.36 3.33
C ILE A 206 -5.93 7.35 2.51
N VAL A 207 -6.27 8.48 1.89
CA VAL A 207 -7.16 8.44 0.73
C VAL A 207 -6.32 8.56 -0.52
N ALA A 208 -6.49 7.63 -1.45
CA ALA A 208 -5.79 7.63 -2.71
C ALA A 208 -6.71 7.21 -3.86
N ASN A 209 -6.42 7.72 -5.05
CA ASN A 209 -7.00 7.23 -6.29
C ASN A 209 -5.94 6.56 -7.17
N MET A 210 -6.36 5.69 -8.08
CA MET A 210 -5.44 4.86 -8.86
C MET A 210 -4.54 5.66 -9.83
N SER A 211 -4.79 6.96 -10.04
CA SER A 211 -3.89 7.81 -10.84
C SER A 211 -2.56 8.13 -10.15
N VAL A 212 -2.43 7.86 -8.85
CA VAL A 212 -1.16 8.01 -8.12
C VAL A 212 -0.12 6.95 -8.55
N LEU A 213 -0.59 5.82 -9.08
CA LEU A 213 0.28 4.72 -9.49
C LEU A 213 0.93 5.01 -10.86
N PRO A 214 2.17 4.54 -11.08
CA PRO A 214 2.83 4.64 -12.38
C PRO A 214 1.98 4.04 -13.51
N ARG A 215 2.16 4.56 -14.73
CA ARG A 215 1.39 4.12 -15.90
C ARG A 215 1.60 2.63 -16.18
N GLU A 216 2.83 2.15 -15.98
CA GLU A 216 3.22 0.76 -16.17
C GLU A 216 2.45 -0.15 -15.19
N ALA A 217 2.31 0.27 -13.94
CA ALA A 217 1.58 -0.46 -12.92
C ALA A 217 0.06 -0.50 -13.18
N THR A 218 -0.48 0.49 -13.89
CA THR A 218 -1.92 0.60 -14.18
C THR A 218 -2.31 0.12 -15.58
N MET A 219 -1.36 -0.34 -16.39
CA MET A 219 -1.60 -0.70 -17.79
C MET A 219 -2.67 -1.78 -17.94
N GLN A 220 -2.61 -2.85 -17.14
CA GLN A 220 -3.59 -3.94 -17.18
C GLN A 220 -4.98 -3.48 -16.75
N MET A 221 -5.07 -2.65 -15.70
CA MET A 221 -6.33 -2.05 -15.26
C MET A 221 -6.96 -1.22 -16.39
N ARG A 222 -6.16 -0.40 -17.08
CA ARG A 222 -6.62 0.42 -18.20
C ARG A 222 -7.10 -0.40 -19.40
N MET A 223 -6.49 -1.55 -19.67
CA MET A 223 -6.93 -2.44 -20.75
C MET A 223 -8.26 -3.14 -20.42
N GLY A 224 -8.48 -3.48 -19.15
CA GLY A 224 -9.72 -4.11 -18.69
C GLY A 224 -10.88 -3.14 -18.50
N MET A 225 -10.58 -1.89 -18.18
CA MET A 225 -11.58 -0.86 -17.88
C MET A 225 -12.22 -0.30 -19.17
N PRO A 226 -13.53 0.01 -19.13
CA PRO A 226 -14.20 0.82 -20.16
C PRO A 226 -13.45 2.13 -20.48
N ALA A 227 -13.47 2.55 -21.74
CA ALA A 227 -12.63 3.64 -22.25
C ALA A 227 -13.01 5.04 -21.72
N ASP A 228 -14.24 5.19 -21.26
CA ASP A 228 -14.83 6.39 -20.67
C ASP A 228 -14.55 6.54 -19.17
N LEU A 229 -14.11 5.47 -18.51
CA LEU A 229 -13.79 5.48 -17.09
C LEU A 229 -12.35 5.94 -16.84
N ARG A 230 -12.15 6.53 -15.66
CA ARG A 230 -10.90 7.17 -15.25
C ARG A 230 -10.33 6.48 -14.01
N LEU A 231 -9.00 6.46 -13.89
CA LEU A 231 -8.36 5.91 -12.70
C LEU A 231 -8.63 6.77 -11.45
N GLU A 232 -8.88 8.05 -11.65
CA GLU A 232 -9.25 9.01 -10.61
C GLU A 232 -10.59 8.66 -9.94
N ASP A 233 -11.46 7.92 -10.65
CA ASP A 233 -12.75 7.47 -10.13
C ASP A 233 -12.62 6.18 -9.29
N ILE A 234 -11.46 5.51 -9.36
CA ILE A 234 -11.14 4.33 -8.54
C ILE A 234 -10.38 4.83 -7.31
N LYS A 235 -11.12 5.00 -6.21
CA LYS A 235 -10.62 5.58 -4.96
C LYS A 235 -10.79 4.63 -3.78
N CYS A 236 -9.91 4.74 -2.80
CA CYS A 236 -10.03 4.03 -1.54
C CYS A 236 -9.54 4.85 -0.34
N LEU A 237 -10.02 4.47 0.83
CA LEU A 237 -9.48 4.79 2.14
C LEU A 237 -8.72 3.57 2.65
N LEU A 238 -7.47 3.78 3.08
CA LEU A 238 -6.68 2.83 3.84
C LEU A 238 -6.53 3.36 5.26
N SER A 239 -6.79 2.52 6.26
CA SER A 239 -6.63 2.87 7.68
C SER A 239 -5.72 1.88 8.38
N THR A 240 -4.52 2.33 8.72
CA THR A 240 -3.50 1.54 9.42
C THR A 240 -3.58 1.78 10.92
N THR A 241 -3.70 0.71 11.70
CA THR A 241 -3.70 0.73 13.16
C THR A 241 -2.62 -0.18 13.71
N PHE A 242 -1.79 0.34 14.60
CA PHE A 242 -0.79 -0.43 15.32
C PHE A 242 -1.38 -0.97 16.62
N GLU A 243 -1.50 -2.29 16.70
CA GLU A 243 -2.05 -3.00 17.85
C GLU A 243 -0.98 -3.85 18.55
N LYS A 244 -1.37 -4.53 19.63
CA LYS A 244 -0.52 -5.56 20.25
C LYS A 244 -0.44 -6.76 19.32
N GLY A 245 0.78 -7.12 18.94
CA GLY A 245 1.05 -8.30 18.13
C GLY A 245 0.66 -8.23 16.66
N LYS A 246 0.09 -7.14 16.16
CA LYS A 246 -0.22 -6.97 14.74
C LYS A 246 -0.39 -5.52 14.31
N VAL A 247 -0.14 -5.28 13.02
CA VAL A 247 -0.60 -4.10 12.30
C VAL A 247 -1.84 -4.49 11.51
N VAL A 248 -2.91 -3.72 11.64
CA VAL A 248 -4.15 -3.91 10.88
C VAL A 248 -4.25 -2.78 9.86
N VAL A 249 -4.48 -3.12 8.59
CA VAL A 249 -4.74 -2.16 7.52
C VAL A 249 -6.11 -2.46 6.94
N ASP A 250 -7.09 -1.62 7.27
CA ASP A 250 -8.43 -1.71 6.69
C ASP A 250 -8.49 -0.97 5.35
N PHE A 251 -9.20 -1.55 4.39
CA PHE A 251 -9.50 -0.97 3.09
C PHE A 251 -11.00 -0.70 2.98
N GLU A 252 -11.37 0.51 2.57
CA GLU A 252 -12.72 0.90 2.19
C GLU A 252 -12.68 1.51 0.78
N SER A 253 -13.51 1.02 -0.13
CA SER A 253 -13.70 1.62 -1.45
C SER A 253 -14.50 2.94 -1.32
N LEU A 254 -14.01 3.99 -1.97
CA LEU A 254 -14.64 5.31 -2.03
C LEU A 254 -15.16 5.61 -3.45
N ILE A 255 -15.45 4.58 -4.24
CA ILE A 255 -15.96 4.75 -5.60
C ILE A 255 -17.39 5.30 -5.56
N GLU A 256 -17.60 6.45 -6.19
CA GLU A 256 -18.93 7.08 -6.33
C GLU A 256 -19.50 6.94 -7.76
N ASN A 257 -18.65 6.62 -8.75
CA ASN A 257 -19.06 6.46 -10.14
C ASN A 257 -19.98 5.24 -10.28
N LYS A 258 -21.23 5.49 -10.72
CA LYS A 258 -22.29 4.47 -10.80
C LYS A 258 -21.99 3.33 -11.78
N GLU A 259 -21.27 3.60 -12.86
CA GLU A 259 -20.91 2.59 -13.86
C GLU A 259 -19.82 1.66 -13.31
N LEU A 260 -18.83 2.22 -12.61
CA LEU A 260 -17.83 1.43 -11.88
C LEU A 260 -18.49 0.57 -10.79
N ILE A 261 -19.39 1.15 -10.01
CA ILE A 261 -20.15 0.40 -8.99
C ILE A 261 -20.88 -0.79 -9.62
N ALA A 262 -21.62 -0.55 -10.72
CA ALA A 262 -22.34 -1.61 -11.43
C ALA A 262 -21.40 -2.71 -11.97
N LEU A 263 -20.22 -2.33 -12.46
CA LEU A 263 -19.20 -3.27 -12.93
C LEU A 263 -18.68 -4.16 -11.79
N TYR A 264 -18.31 -3.57 -10.65
CA TYR A 264 -17.83 -4.32 -9.48
C TYR A 264 -18.91 -5.19 -8.85
N GLU A 265 -20.17 -4.72 -8.80
CA GLU A 265 -21.31 -5.52 -8.34
C GLU A 265 -21.53 -6.75 -9.25
N LYS A 266 -21.42 -6.56 -10.56
CA LYS A 266 -21.50 -7.67 -11.53
C LYS A 266 -20.35 -8.66 -11.39
N GLN A 267 -19.11 -8.18 -11.23
CA GLN A 267 -17.95 -9.03 -10.92
C GLN A 267 -18.17 -9.83 -9.63
N THR A 268 -18.74 -9.20 -8.61
CA THR A 268 -19.00 -9.87 -7.33
C THR A 268 -19.99 -11.03 -7.45
N GLN A 269 -20.93 -10.96 -8.39
CA GLN A 269 -21.90 -12.03 -8.66
C GLN A 269 -21.27 -13.28 -9.30
N THR A 270 -20.06 -13.17 -9.87
CA THR A 270 -19.36 -14.33 -10.45
C THR A 270 -18.55 -15.12 -9.43
N SER A 271 -18.64 -14.79 -8.14
CA SER A 271 -17.96 -15.46 -7.03
C SER A 271 -18.92 -15.70 -5.87
N THR A 272 -18.53 -16.58 -4.95
CA THR A 272 -19.16 -16.74 -3.64
C THR A 272 -18.11 -16.66 -2.53
N LEU A 273 -18.51 -16.81 -1.26
CA LEU A 273 -17.54 -16.98 -0.19
C LEU A 273 -16.76 -18.29 -0.37
N LEU A 274 -15.49 -18.28 0.02
CA LEU A 274 -14.63 -19.46 0.02
C LEU A 274 -15.22 -20.56 0.89
N LYS A 275 -15.14 -21.80 0.41
CA LYS A 275 -15.50 -22.99 1.20
C LYS A 275 -14.33 -23.43 2.09
N GLY A 276 -13.10 -23.08 1.70
CA GLY A 276 -11.89 -23.47 2.40
C GLY A 276 -11.47 -24.92 2.12
N THR A 277 -11.98 -25.50 1.02
CA THR A 277 -11.82 -26.91 0.65
C THR A 277 -10.36 -27.35 0.62
N TYR A 278 -9.46 -26.48 0.16
CA TYR A 278 -8.08 -26.85 -0.11
C TYR A 278 -7.10 -26.68 1.05
N MET A 279 -7.55 -26.16 2.20
CA MET A 279 -6.63 -25.94 3.32
C MET A 279 -5.95 -27.23 3.82
N GLU A 280 -6.58 -28.41 3.65
CA GLU A 280 -5.97 -29.71 4.02
C GLU A 280 -4.89 -30.20 3.06
N TYR A 281 -4.87 -29.66 1.84
CA TYR A 281 -4.02 -30.10 0.74
C TYR A 281 -2.69 -29.33 0.68
N PHE A 282 -2.50 -28.38 1.59
CA PHE A 282 -1.28 -27.62 1.74
C PHE A 282 -0.76 -27.78 3.18
N PRO A 283 0.56 -27.99 3.36
CA PRO A 283 1.14 -28.07 4.69
C PRO A 283 1.04 -26.72 5.43
N ALA A 284 1.01 -26.75 6.77
CA ALA A 284 0.90 -25.52 7.58
C ALA A 284 2.03 -24.51 7.35
N ASN A 285 3.19 -24.96 6.85
CA ASN A 285 4.35 -24.13 6.57
C ASN A 285 4.46 -23.71 5.09
N THR A 286 3.40 -23.83 4.29
CA THR A 286 3.37 -23.25 2.93
C THR A 286 3.76 -21.77 2.99
N LEU A 287 4.70 -21.38 2.12
CA LEU A 287 5.30 -20.05 2.11
C LEU A 287 4.29 -18.97 1.69
N LEU A 288 3.62 -19.17 0.56
CA LEU A 288 2.55 -18.28 0.08
C LEU A 288 1.36 -19.14 -0.29
N TRP A 289 0.18 -18.81 0.22
CA TRP A 289 -1.06 -19.44 -0.18
C TRP A 289 -2.11 -18.40 -0.51
N ALA A 290 -2.81 -18.57 -1.61
CA ALA A 290 -3.91 -17.72 -2.02
C ALA A 290 -5.07 -18.57 -2.50
N SER A 291 -6.28 -18.13 -2.20
CA SER A 291 -7.48 -18.77 -2.71
C SER A 291 -8.56 -17.75 -3.03
N ALA A 292 -9.34 -18.04 -4.07
CA ALA A 292 -10.53 -17.30 -4.44
C ALA A 292 -11.58 -18.26 -5.00
N ASN A 293 -12.84 -17.88 -4.88
CA ASN A 293 -13.95 -18.67 -5.39
C ASN A 293 -14.49 -18.06 -6.70
N PHE A 294 -14.67 -18.89 -7.72
CA PHE A 294 -15.09 -18.41 -9.04
C PHE A 294 -16.10 -19.34 -9.71
N ASN A 295 -17.05 -18.72 -10.41
CA ASN A 295 -17.79 -19.34 -11.50
C ASN A 295 -17.10 -18.96 -12.81
N GLY A 296 -16.32 -19.89 -13.37
CA GLY A 296 -15.48 -19.59 -14.52
C GLY A 296 -16.27 -19.28 -15.79
N GLU A 297 -17.44 -19.90 -16.02
CA GLU A 297 -18.32 -19.54 -17.14
C GLU A 297 -18.81 -18.08 -17.01
N ALA A 298 -19.24 -17.68 -15.80
CA ALA A 298 -19.70 -16.32 -15.56
C ALA A 298 -18.57 -15.29 -15.75
N ILE A 299 -17.34 -15.61 -15.32
CA ILE A 299 -16.16 -14.77 -15.55
C ILE A 299 -15.83 -14.67 -17.03
N TYR A 300 -15.83 -15.79 -17.76
CA TYR A 300 -15.56 -15.78 -19.20
C TYR A 300 -16.57 -14.89 -19.94
N ASN A 301 -17.86 -15.03 -19.61
CA ASN A 301 -18.90 -14.20 -20.20
C ASN A 301 -18.71 -12.71 -19.88
N LEU A 302 -18.33 -12.39 -18.64
CA LEU A 302 -18.04 -11.01 -18.23
C LEU A 302 -16.83 -10.43 -18.96
N LEU A 303 -15.74 -11.20 -19.12
CA LEU A 303 -14.56 -10.79 -19.88
C LEU A 303 -14.91 -10.49 -21.34
N CYS A 304 -15.78 -11.29 -21.93
CA CYS A 304 -16.25 -11.13 -23.32
C CYS A 304 -17.15 -9.90 -23.54
N GLU A 305 -17.57 -9.19 -22.49
CA GLU A 305 -18.27 -7.91 -22.64
C GLU A 305 -17.35 -6.77 -23.06
N ASN A 306 -16.04 -6.89 -22.78
CA ASN A 306 -15.04 -5.99 -23.32
C ASN A 306 -14.66 -6.45 -24.74
N PRO A 307 -14.92 -5.64 -25.79
CA PRO A 307 -14.68 -6.06 -27.17
C PRO A 307 -13.22 -6.41 -27.49
N THR A 308 -12.25 -5.72 -26.87
CA THR A 308 -10.82 -5.97 -27.05
C THR A 308 -10.41 -7.30 -26.44
N ILE A 309 -10.94 -7.62 -25.26
CA ILE A 309 -10.71 -8.91 -24.61
C ILE A 309 -11.38 -10.02 -25.42
N LYS A 310 -12.64 -9.85 -25.80
CA LYS A 310 -13.38 -10.80 -26.64
C LYS A 310 -12.62 -11.13 -27.93
N GLN A 311 -12.17 -10.11 -28.66
CA GLN A 311 -11.41 -10.31 -29.90
C GLN A 311 -10.11 -11.10 -29.66
N SER A 312 -9.46 -10.86 -28.51
CA SER A 312 -8.23 -11.55 -28.13
C SER A 312 -8.50 -13.02 -27.75
N LEU A 313 -9.63 -13.31 -27.09
CA LEU A 313 -10.07 -14.67 -26.74
C LEU A 313 -10.59 -15.45 -27.95
N ASP A 314 -11.25 -14.79 -28.89
CA ASP A 314 -11.76 -15.37 -30.15
C ASP A 314 -10.66 -15.50 -31.23
N ASN A 315 -9.40 -15.25 -30.89
CA ASN A 315 -8.30 -15.25 -31.85
C ASN A 315 -8.14 -16.65 -32.48
N PRO A 316 -8.32 -16.81 -33.81
CA PRO A 316 -8.22 -18.12 -34.48
C PRO A 316 -6.81 -18.73 -34.44
N MET A 317 -5.79 -17.93 -34.06
CA MET A 317 -4.43 -18.41 -33.80
C MET A 317 -4.25 -18.98 -32.38
N LEU A 318 -5.26 -18.88 -31.51
CA LEU A 318 -5.33 -19.59 -30.23
C LEU A 318 -6.08 -20.91 -30.45
N PRO A 319 -5.37 -22.03 -30.62
CA PRO A 319 -5.93 -23.36 -30.91
C PRO A 319 -6.56 -24.03 -29.67
N ILE A 320 -7.01 -23.25 -28.68
CA ILE A 320 -7.50 -23.75 -27.39
C ILE A 320 -8.88 -23.16 -27.15
N ASP A 321 -9.85 -24.03 -26.86
CA ASP A 321 -11.17 -23.61 -26.40
C ASP A 321 -11.12 -23.11 -24.95
N LEU A 322 -10.76 -21.83 -24.81
CA LEU A 322 -10.71 -21.15 -23.51
C LEU A 322 -12.08 -21.11 -22.83
N LYS A 323 -13.18 -21.05 -23.58
CA LYS A 323 -14.52 -21.04 -22.99
C LYS A 323 -14.76 -22.34 -22.23
N THR A 324 -14.45 -23.47 -22.84
CA THR A 324 -14.61 -24.79 -22.21
C THR A 324 -13.72 -24.94 -20.98
N ILE A 325 -12.47 -24.44 -21.01
CA ILE A 325 -11.57 -24.45 -19.85
C ILE A 325 -12.14 -23.62 -18.71
N PHE A 326 -12.54 -22.37 -18.97
CA PHE A 326 -13.13 -21.50 -17.95
C PHE A 326 -14.42 -22.10 -17.39
N SER A 327 -15.30 -22.60 -18.25
CA SER A 327 -16.60 -23.14 -17.83
C SER A 327 -16.49 -24.41 -17.00
N ALA A 328 -15.37 -25.14 -17.09
CA ALA A 328 -15.12 -26.30 -16.24
C ALA A 328 -14.91 -25.90 -14.77
N ILE A 329 -14.39 -24.70 -14.49
CA ILE A 329 -14.06 -24.25 -13.14
C ILE A 329 -15.29 -23.73 -12.41
N HIS A 330 -15.61 -24.33 -11.28
CA HIS A 330 -16.74 -23.92 -10.45
C HIS A 330 -16.49 -24.20 -8.97
N GLY A 331 -16.03 -23.17 -8.25
CA GLY A 331 -15.76 -23.29 -6.82
C GLY A 331 -14.46 -22.60 -6.43
N ASP A 332 -13.83 -23.14 -5.39
CA ASP A 332 -12.57 -22.61 -4.91
C ASP A 332 -11.47 -22.92 -5.93
N ILE A 333 -10.53 -22.00 -6.08
CA ILE A 333 -9.21 -22.24 -6.65
C ILE A 333 -8.22 -21.88 -5.56
N ALA A 334 -7.20 -22.72 -5.35
CA ALA A 334 -6.10 -22.43 -4.44
C ALA A 334 -4.78 -22.52 -5.18
N ILE A 335 -3.88 -21.60 -4.86
CA ILE A 335 -2.51 -21.52 -5.37
C ILE A 335 -1.59 -21.50 -4.16
N GLY A 336 -0.60 -22.38 -4.13
CA GLY A 336 0.42 -22.41 -3.10
C GLY A 336 1.81 -22.42 -3.70
N PHE A 337 2.71 -21.64 -3.09
CA PHE A 337 4.14 -21.72 -3.30
C PHE A 337 4.79 -22.27 -2.05
N SER A 338 5.63 -23.30 -2.22
CA SER A 338 6.33 -23.92 -1.08
C SER A 338 7.76 -23.41 -0.92
N SER A 339 8.35 -22.81 -1.96
CA SER A 339 9.72 -22.28 -1.92
C SER A 339 9.94 -21.14 -2.91
N LEU A 340 10.64 -20.07 -2.50
CA LEU A 340 11.13 -19.03 -3.40
C LEU A 340 12.28 -19.52 -4.28
N VAL A 341 13.13 -20.40 -3.76
CA VAL A 341 14.35 -20.84 -4.46
C VAL A 341 14.01 -21.71 -5.66
N ASN A 342 13.11 -22.67 -5.44
CA ASN A 342 12.71 -23.61 -6.47
C ASN A 342 11.49 -23.13 -7.25
N ASN A 343 10.80 -22.11 -6.73
CA ASN A 343 9.52 -21.63 -7.26
C ASN A 343 8.48 -22.76 -7.35
N ASP A 344 8.49 -23.68 -6.38
CA ASP A 344 7.62 -24.87 -6.35
C ASP A 344 6.16 -24.43 -6.19
N LEU A 345 5.40 -24.54 -7.28
CA LEU A 345 4.02 -24.10 -7.44
C LEU A 345 3.08 -25.31 -7.42
N LEU A 346 1.98 -25.19 -6.69
CA LEU A 346 0.86 -26.13 -6.74
C LEU A 346 -0.46 -25.37 -6.81
N VAL A 347 -1.31 -25.76 -7.75
CA VAL A 347 -2.65 -25.21 -7.95
C VAL A 347 -3.68 -26.33 -7.82
N TYR A 348 -4.77 -26.04 -7.14
CA TYR A 348 -5.97 -26.88 -7.08
C TYR A 348 -7.20 -26.09 -7.50
N ALA A 349 -8.12 -26.72 -8.21
CA ALA A 349 -9.40 -26.11 -8.58
C ALA A 349 -10.54 -27.13 -8.65
N ASP A 350 -11.74 -26.66 -8.29
CA ASP A 350 -12.96 -27.45 -8.38
C ASP A 350 -13.39 -27.45 -9.84
N VAL A 351 -13.42 -28.63 -10.47
CA VAL A 351 -13.89 -28.76 -11.85
C VAL A 351 -15.17 -29.60 -11.94
N THR A 352 -16.11 -29.15 -12.77
CA THR A 352 -17.40 -29.83 -12.97
C THR A 352 -17.28 -31.07 -13.86
N ASN A 353 -16.26 -31.10 -14.72
CA ASN A 353 -15.98 -32.19 -15.65
C ASN A 353 -14.49 -32.16 -16.04
N LYS A 354 -14.06 -33.18 -16.79
CA LYS A 354 -12.69 -33.32 -17.31
C LYS A 354 -12.59 -33.13 -18.83
N GLU A 355 -13.68 -32.76 -19.49
CA GLU A 355 -13.73 -32.68 -20.96
C GLU A 355 -12.83 -31.56 -21.50
N PHE A 356 -12.63 -30.50 -20.71
CA PHE A 356 -11.70 -29.42 -21.03
C PHE A 356 -10.26 -29.90 -21.24
N LEU A 357 -9.87 -31.07 -20.70
CA LEU A 357 -8.54 -31.63 -20.94
C LEU A 357 -8.31 -31.97 -22.43
N LYS A 358 -9.39 -32.25 -23.19
CA LYS A 358 -9.31 -32.49 -24.64
C LYS A 358 -8.80 -31.28 -25.41
N ALA A 359 -9.06 -30.05 -24.93
CA ALA A 359 -8.55 -28.84 -25.56
C ALA A 359 -7.01 -28.79 -25.56
N PHE A 360 -6.34 -29.44 -24.61
CA PHE A 360 -4.88 -29.55 -24.62
C PHE A 360 -4.39 -30.61 -25.63
N GLU A 361 -5.14 -31.70 -25.84
CA GLU A 361 -4.79 -32.71 -26.84
C GLU A 361 -4.81 -32.14 -28.27
N GLU A 362 -5.71 -31.20 -28.52
CA GLU A 362 -5.79 -30.45 -29.79
C GLU A 362 -4.54 -29.62 -30.08
N LEU A 363 -3.69 -29.36 -29.08
CA LEU A 363 -2.41 -28.69 -29.27
C LEU A 363 -1.33 -29.57 -29.91
N ARG A 364 -1.45 -30.90 -29.85
CA ARG A 364 -0.40 -31.82 -30.32
C ARG A 364 0.12 -31.53 -31.73
N PRO A 365 -0.74 -31.26 -32.75
CA PRO A 365 -0.26 -30.92 -34.09
C PRO A 365 0.62 -29.67 -34.12
N LEU A 366 0.30 -28.65 -33.31
CA LEU A 366 1.08 -27.42 -33.22
C LEU A 366 2.38 -27.63 -32.45
N LEU A 367 2.35 -28.41 -31.38
CA LEU A 367 3.54 -28.78 -30.63
C LEU A 367 4.52 -29.59 -31.49
N ALA A 368 4.03 -30.42 -32.42
CA ALA A 368 4.87 -31.14 -33.37
C ALA A 368 5.67 -30.19 -34.30
N LEU A 369 5.12 -29.00 -34.62
CA LEU A 369 5.81 -27.98 -35.42
C LEU A 369 6.97 -27.31 -34.68
N SER A 370 7.05 -27.44 -33.34
CA SER A 370 8.13 -26.86 -32.54
C SER A 370 9.49 -27.57 -32.71
N GLY A 371 9.56 -28.63 -33.52
CA GLY A 371 10.78 -29.43 -33.67
C GLY A 371 11.18 -30.16 -32.38
N GLY A 372 10.22 -30.38 -31.47
CA GLY A 372 10.44 -31.04 -30.19
C GLY A 372 10.87 -30.10 -29.05
N GLN A 373 10.89 -28.79 -29.26
CA GLN A 373 11.10 -27.80 -28.20
C GLN A 373 9.94 -27.76 -27.21
N MET A 374 8.73 -28.06 -27.67
CA MET A 374 7.52 -28.14 -26.85
C MET A 374 6.85 -29.50 -27.03
N LYS A 375 6.44 -30.14 -25.94
CA LYS A 375 5.82 -31.48 -25.94
C LYS A 375 4.69 -31.57 -24.94
N LEU A 376 3.66 -32.33 -25.30
CA LEU A 376 2.60 -32.77 -24.40
C LEU A 376 2.69 -34.29 -24.24
N ASN A 377 3.17 -34.74 -23.09
CA ASN A 377 3.30 -36.16 -22.75
C ASN A 377 2.12 -36.57 -21.88
N SER A 378 1.55 -37.74 -22.14
CA SER A 378 0.59 -38.34 -21.20
C SER A 378 1.38 -39.07 -20.11
N THR A 379 1.10 -38.75 -18.86
CA THR A 379 1.72 -39.37 -17.68
C THR A 379 0.77 -40.35 -16.97
N GLY A 380 -0.52 -40.31 -17.33
CA GLY A 380 -1.55 -41.19 -16.83
C GLY A 380 -2.90 -40.92 -17.52
N THR A 381 -3.96 -41.58 -17.04
CA THR A 381 -5.32 -41.25 -17.49
C THR A 381 -5.69 -39.85 -17.00
N ASP A 382 -6.09 -38.98 -17.92
CA ASP A 382 -6.44 -37.57 -17.66
C ASP A 382 -5.31 -36.75 -17.00
N GLN A 383 -4.05 -37.12 -17.26
CA GLN A 383 -2.86 -36.54 -16.66
C GLN A 383 -1.77 -36.32 -17.70
N TYR A 384 -1.15 -35.15 -17.62
CA TYR A 384 -0.25 -34.62 -18.64
C TYR A 384 0.98 -33.97 -18.03
N GLU A 385 2.09 -34.06 -18.77
CA GLU A 385 3.24 -33.18 -18.65
C GLU A 385 3.31 -32.32 -19.91
N PHE A 386 3.24 -31.01 -19.74
CA PHE A 386 3.62 -30.05 -20.76
C PHE A 386 5.07 -29.63 -20.54
N ARG A 387 5.95 -29.98 -21.48
CA ARG A 387 7.37 -29.67 -21.43
C ARG A 387 7.71 -28.60 -22.47
N MET A 388 8.36 -27.53 -22.03
CA MET A 388 8.92 -26.48 -22.87
C MET A 388 10.40 -26.32 -22.56
N TYR A 389 11.26 -26.70 -23.52
CA TYR A 389 12.70 -26.85 -23.32
C TYR A 389 13.02 -27.80 -22.15
N ASP A 390 13.61 -27.28 -21.08
CA ASP A 390 13.98 -27.99 -19.85
C ASP A 390 12.99 -27.77 -18.70
N GLN A 391 11.91 -27.00 -18.92
CA GLN A 391 10.87 -26.73 -17.94
C GLN A 391 9.64 -27.59 -18.20
N SER A 392 9.05 -28.09 -17.12
CA SER A 392 7.85 -28.93 -17.19
C SER A 392 6.77 -28.40 -16.26
N ILE A 393 5.53 -28.51 -16.73
CA ILE A 393 4.31 -28.29 -15.95
C ILE A 393 3.49 -29.58 -16.05
N TRP A 394 3.18 -30.16 -14.91
CA TRP A 394 2.33 -31.32 -14.79
C TRP A 394 0.94 -30.88 -14.37
N PHE A 395 -0.10 -31.43 -15.00
CA PHE A 395 -1.48 -31.12 -14.67
C PHE A 395 -2.40 -32.28 -15.01
N GLY A 396 -3.57 -32.29 -14.40
CA GLY A 396 -4.57 -33.33 -14.67
C GLY A 396 -5.78 -33.22 -13.75
N VAL A 397 -6.68 -34.18 -13.86
CA VAL A 397 -7.86 -34.29 -13.00
C VAL A 397 -7.87 -35.63 -12.29
N LYS A 398 -7.93 -35.62 -10.95
CA LYS A 398 -8.09 -36.79 -10.08
C LYS A 398 -9.36 -36.57 -9.25
N ASP A 399 -10.36 -37.45 -9.33
CA ASP A 399 -11.61 -37.33 -8.53
C ASP A 399 -12.31 -35.95 -8.60
N ASN A 400 -12.41 -35.36 -9.81
CA ASN A 400 -12.92 -34.00 -10.07
C ASN A 400 -12.11 -32.86 -9.42
N LEU A 401 -10.94 -33.16 -8.88
CA LEU A 401 -9.94 -32.18 -8.47
C LEU A 401 -8.97 -31.94 -9.62
N PHE A 402 -8.98 -30.74 -10.19
CA PHE A 402 -7.91 -30.33 -11.07
C PHE A 402 -6.67 -29.98 -10.25
N TYR A 403 -5.50 -30.38 -10.74
CA TYR A 403 -4.22 -29.94 -10.21
C TYR A 403 -3.29 -29.45 -11.31
N LEU A 404 -2.40 -28.53 -10.96
CA LEU A 404 -1.27 -28.09 -11.79
C LEU A 404 -0.06 -27.84 -10.90
N SER A 405 1.12 -28.30 -11.32
CA SER A 405 2.37 -28.14 -10.60
C SER A 405 3.55 -28.03 -11.56
N ASN A 406 4.58 -27.27 -11.20
CA ASN A 406 5.88 -27.27 -11.89
C ASN A 406 6.91 -28.20 -11.22
N ASN A 407 6.45 -29.05 -10.30
CA ASN A 407 7.23 -30.02 -9.57
C ASN A 407 6.57 -31.41 -9.71
N GLU A 408 7.30 -32.36 -10.29
CA GLU A 408 6.82 -33.73 -10.58
C GLU A 408 6.34 -34.45 -9.32
N GLN A 409 7.09 -34.36 -8.23
CA GLN A 409 6.72 -35.02 -6.96
C GLN A 409 5.39 -34.46 -6.42
N MET A 410 5.21 -33.13 -6.46
CA MET A 410 3.96 -32.51 -6.02
C MET A 410 2.77 -32.90 -6.92
N ALA A 411 3.02 -33.10 -8.22
CA ALA A 411 2.00 -33.57 -9.17
C ALA A 411 1.60 -35.03 -8.93
N ASP A 412 2.58 -35.90 -8.66
CA ASP A 412 2.35 -37.30 -8.32
C ASP A 412 1.52 -37.42 -7.03
N GLU A 413 1.89 -36.62 -6.02
CA GLU A 413 1.21 -36.52 -4.73
C GLU A 413 -0.07 -35.66 -4.77
N ALA A 414 -0.52 -35.17 -5.93
CA ALA A 414 -1.69 -34.31 -6.02
C ALA A 414 -2.94 -34.98 -5.40
N GLY A 415 -3.64 -34.23 -4.55
CA GLY A 415 -4.76 -34.73 -3.74
C GLY A 415 -4.37 -35.25 -2.37
N ARG A 416 -3.07 -35.29 -2.03
CA ARG A 416 -2.58 -35.62 -0.68
C ARG A 416 -3.14 -34.67 0.36
N ARG A 417 -3.60 -35.23 1.49
CA ARG A 417 -3.99 -34.49 2.69
C ARG A 417 -2.86 -34.50 3.72
N TYR A 418 -2.59 -33.35 4.31
CA TYR A 418 -1.54 -33.19 5.33
C TYR A 418 -2.14 -33.27 6.74
N GLY A 419 -1.48 -34.00 7.64
CA GLY A 419 -1.92 -34.10 9.05
C GLY A 419 -1.74 -32.78 9.82
N VAL A 420 -0.74 -31.97 9.44
CA VAL A 420 -0.55 -30.59 9.90
C VAL A 420 -0.61 -29.69 8.69
N SER A 421 -1.79 -29.12 8.44
CA SER A 421 -2.14 -28.39 7.23
C SER A 421 -2.49 -26.93 7.52
N LEU A 422 -2.85 -26.15 6.49
CA LEU A 422 -3.31 -24.77 6.67
C LEU A 422 -4.55 -24.66 7.57
N GLN A 423 -5.37 -25.73 7.69
CA GLN A 423 -6.50 -25.74 8.63
C GLN A 423 -6.09 -25.59 10.10
N ASN A 424 -4.85 -25.95 10.43
CA ASN A 424 -4.33 -25.89 11.79
C ASN A 424 -3.73 -24.51 12.14
N THR A 425 -3.80 -23.54 11.23
CA THR A 425 -3.23 -22.20 11.43
C THR A 425 -4.19 -21.27 12.17
N PRO A 426 -3.69 -20.23 12.86
CA PRO A 426 -4.54 -19.30 13.63
C PRO A 426 -5.56 -18.52 12.78
N TRP A 427 -5.30 -18.35 11.48
CA TRP A 427 -6.12 -17.55 10.57
C TRP A 427 -7.09 -18.40 9.73
N ALA A 428 -7.08 -19.73 9.85
CA ALA A 428 -7.90 -20.63 9.03
C ALA A 428 -9.41 -20.32 9.08
N ALA A 429 -9.90 -19.87 10.24
CA ALA A 429 -11.30 -19.50 10.44
C ALA A 429 -11.73 -18.25 9.64
N GLU A 430 -10.78 -17.40 9.23
CA GLU A 430 -11.08 -16.21 8.43
C GLU A 430 -11.31 -16.54 6.96
N VAL A 431 -10.73 -17.64 6.44
CA VAL A 431 -10.81 -18.00 5.01
C VAL A 431 -12.25 -18.04 4.51
N THR A 432 -13.15 -18.72 5.24
CA THR A 432 -14.55 -18.92 4.80
C THR A 432 -15.44 -17.69 4.93
N LYS A 433 -14.94 -16.61 5.53
CA LYS A 433 -15.64 -15.32 5.62
C LYS A 433 -15.35 -14.41 4.43
N ASN A 434 -14.48 -14.85 3.51
CA ASN A 434 -13.95 -14.01 2.44
C ASN A 434 -14.19 -14.64 1.06
N ARG A 435 -14.27 -13.78 0.03
CA ARG A 435 -14.34 -14.21 -1.39
C ARG A 435 -12.96 -14.51 -1.95
N SER A 436 -11.95 -13.80 -1.44
CA SER A 436 -10.54 -14.09 -1.68
C SER A 436 -9.74 -13.93 -0.40
N PHE A 437 -8.74 -14.78 -0.23
CA PHE A 437 -7.84 -14.78 0.90
C PHE A 437 -6.43 -15.09 0.44
N MET A 438 -5.45 -14.40 1.00
CA MET A 438 -4.03 -14.64 0.78
C MET A 438 -3.29 -14.61 2.09
N VAL A 439 -2.28 -15.46 2.23
CA VAL A 439 -1.37 -15.46 3.37
C VAL A 439 0.05 -15.71 2.90
N PHE A 440 0.97 -15.01 3.54
CA PHE A 440 2.40 -15.14 3.35
C PHE A 440 3.06 -15.48 4.69
N ASN A 441 3.67 -16.65 4.77
CA ASN A 441 4.35 -17.17 5.94
C ASN A 441 5.77 -16.59 6.01
N THR A 442 5.94 -15.57 6.84
CA THR A 442 7.23 -14.87 6.96
C THR A 442 8.27 -15.70 7.73
N VAL A 443 7.85 -16.68 8.54
CA VAL A 443 8.77 -17.62 9.20
C VAL A 443 9.47 -18.49 8.17
N GLU A 444 8.73 -19.06 7.22
CA GLU A 444 9.33 -19.85 6.13
C GLU A 444 10.17 -18.97 5.20
N LEU A 445 9.72 -17.75 4.87
CA LEU A 445 10.52 -16.80 4.10
C LEU A 445 11.91 -16.57 4.73
N VAL A 446 11.95 -16.21 6.02
CA VAL A 446 13.20 -15.88 6.71
C VAL A 446 14.12 -17.10 6.80
N LYS A 447 13.55 -18.30 6.96
CA LYS A 447 14.29 -19.55 6.92
C LYS A 447 14.94 -19.78 5.57
N GLU A 448 14.23 -19.54 4.46
CA GLU A 448 14.80 -19.66 3.12
C GLU A 448 15.89 -18.59 2.85
N LEU A 449 15.63 -17.34 3.25
CA LEU A 449 16.60 -16.24 3.14
C LEU A 449 17.91 -16.55 3.90
N GLY A 450 17.82 -17.20 5.06
CA GLY A 450 18.98 -17.62 5.85
C GLY A 450 19.69 -18.86 5.30
N ALA A 451 18.98 -19.76 4.62
CA ALA A 451 19.49 -21.06 4.18
C ALA A 451 20.20 -21.04 2.81
N ALA A 452 20.02 -19.98 1.99
CA ALA A 452 20.37 -20.05 0.57
C ALA A 452 21.35 -18.97 0.10
N PRO A 453 22.65 -19.32 -0.13
CA PRO A 453 23.60 -18.47 -0.86
C PRO A 453 23.12 -18.08 -2.27
N ARG A 454 22.23 -18.88 -2.87
CA ARG A 454 21.61 -18.60 -4.17
C ARG A 454 20.65 -17.40 -4.12
N ILE A 455 19.85 -17.23 -3.06
CA ILE A 455 18.92 -16.09 -2.96
C ILE A 455 19.72 -14.79 -2.86
N SER A 456 20.78 -14.77 -2.04
CA SER A 456 21.67 -13.60 -1.94
C SER A 456 22.35 -13.24 -3.26
N ARG A 457 22.57 -14.21 -4.16
CA ARG A 457 23.08 -13.94 -5.53
C ARG A 457 22.00 -13.40 -6.46
N ILE A 458 20.74 -13.82 -6.31
CA ILE A 458 19.62 -13.38 -7.15
C ILE A 458 19.14 -11.98 -6.74
N LEU A 459 18.93 -11.76 -5.45
CA LEU A 459 18.35 -10.53 -4.91
C LEU A 459 19.40 -9.49 -4.48
N GLY A 460 20.65 -9.90 -4.27
CA GLY A 460 21.69 -9.09 -3.65
C GLY A 460 21.66 -9.18 -2.11
N GLY A 461 22.84 -9.14 -1.49
CA GLY A 461 22.97 -9.29 -0.03
C GLY A 461 22.28 -8.20 0.79
N GLU A 462 22.26 -6.97 0.29
CA GLU A 462 21.57 -5.83 0.93
C GLU A 462 20.05 -6.04 0.94
N THR A 463 19.47 -6.44 -0.19
CA THR A 463 18.03 -6.77 -0.29
C THR A 463 17.65 -7.88 0.69
N VAL A 464 18.45 -8.94 0.79
CA VAL A 464 18.20 -10.04 1.74
C VAL A 464 18.25 -9.55 3.18
N MET A 465 19.21 -8.68 3.52
CA MET A 465 19.30 -8.07 4.85
C MET A 465 18.06 -7.23 5.17
N ILE A 466 17.62 -6.39 4.23
CA ILE A 466 16.41 -5.57 4.38
C ILE A 466 15.18 -6.47 4.59
N MET A 467 15.01 -7.50 3.77
CA MET A 467 13.89 -8.44 3.91
C MET A 467 13.92 -9.18 5.25
N ASN A 468 15.09 -9.64 5.71
CA ASN A 468 15.22 -10.28 7.02
C ASN A 468 14.89 -9.32 8.16
N ASN A 469 15.28 -8.06 8.07
CA ASN A 469 14.97 -7.06 9.10
C ASN A 469 13.47 -6.72 9.13
N LEU A 470 12.83 -6.61 7.96
CA LEU A 470 11.41 -6.30 7.85
C LEU A 470 10.53 -7.49 8.30
N PHE A 471 10.83 -8.70 7.83
CA PHE A 471 9.99 -9.88 8.04
C PHE A 471 10.42 -10.76 9.21
N GLY A 472 11.65 -10.63 9.70
CA GLY A 472 12.19 -11.37 10.85
C GLY A 472 11.30 -11.32 12.10
N PRO A 473 10.76 -10.15 12.48
CA PRO A 473 9.83 -10.04 13.59
C PRO A 473 8.40 -10.55 13.31
N CYS A 474 8.05 -10.78 12.05
CA CYS A 474 6.72 -11.18 11.61
C CYS A 474 6.56 -12.72 11.65
N GLU A 475 5.36 -13.19 11.95
CA GLU A 475 4.95 -14.60 11.84
C GLU A 475 4.27 -14.88 10.49
N TYR A 476 3.33 -14.02 10.08
CA TYR A 476 2.71 -14.06 8.76
C TYR A 476 2.09 -12.72 8.39
N VAL A 477 1.76 -12.56 7.11
CA VAL A 477 0.92 -11.48 6.59
C VAL A 477 -0.30 -12.11 5.94
N ASP A 478 -1.50 -11.67 6.28
CA ASP A 478 -2.73 -12.08 5.58
C ASP A 478 -3.40 -10.89 4.89
N VAL A 479 -4.13 -11.19 3.82
CA VAL A 479 -4.97 -10.25 3.08
C VAL A 479 -6.31 -10.92 2.84
N MET A 480 -7.38 -10.24 3.22
CA MET A 480 -8.73 -10.77 3.16
C MET A 480 -9.67 -9.77 2.49
N ALA A 481 -10.54 -10.27 1.61
CA ALA A 481 -11.55 -9.45 0.94
C ALA A 481 -12.93 -10.15 1.00
N PRO A 482 -13.85 -9.70 1.88
CA PRO A 482 -15.22 -10.21 1.91
C PRO A 482 -16.04 -9.76 0.70
N ASP A 483 -15.73 -8.58 0.16
CA ASP A 483 -16.35 -8.01 -1.03
C ASP A 483 -15.41 -6.98 -1.70
N TRP A 484 -15.89 -6.28 -2.72
CA TRP A 484 -15.12 -5.26 -3.42
C TRP A 484 -15.05 -3.92 -2.68
N LYS A 485 -15.93 -3.69 -1.70
CA LYS A 485 -16.02 -2.45 -0.93
C LYS A 485 -15.07 -2.46 0.25
N ASN A 486 -14.81 -3.63 0.83
CA ASN A 486 -14.07 -3.77 2.08
C ASN A 486 -12.97 -4.82 1.93
N GLY A 487 -11.85 -4.58 2.59
CA GLY A 487 -10.77 -5.54 2.73
C GLY A 487 -9.97 -5.26 4.00
N GLN A 488 -9.13 -6.22 4.38
CA GLN A 488 -8.21 -6.04 5.49
C GLN A 488 -6.90 -6.76 5.19
N MET A 489 -5.79 -6.17 5.61
CA MET A 489 -4.49 -6.82 5.66
C MET A 489 -3.99 -6.81 7.10
N ASN A 490 -3.53 -7.96 7.59
CA ASN A 490 -2.86 -8.04 8.89
C ASN A 490 -1.38 -8.37 8.70
N ILE A 491 -0.49 -7.59 9.32
CA ILE A 491 0.92 -7.96 9.52
C ILE A 491 1.04 -8.45 10.94
N VAL A 492 1.20 -9.76 11.10
CA VAL A 492 1.11 -10.42 12.40
C VAL A 492 2.51 -10.71 12.94
N MET A 493 2.82 -10.20 14.13
CA MET A 493 4.15 -10.28 14.75
C MET A 493 4.34 -11.59 15.52
N LYS A 494 5.58 -12.05 15.71
CA LYS A 494 5.88 -13.19 16.60
C LYS A 494 5.57 -12.87 18.06
N ASP A 495 5.91 -11.67 18.51
CA ASP A 495 5.51 -11.18 19.84
C ASP A 495 4.07 -10.66 19.80
N LYS A 496 3.16 -11.37 20.48
CA LYS A 496 1.73 -11.03 20.54
C LYS A 496 1.38 -10.03 21.64
N SER A 497 2.29 -9.77 22.56
CA SER A 497 2.04 -9.06 23.81
C SER A 497 2.35 -7.58 23.73
N THR A 498 3.29 -7.22 22.87
CA THR A 498 3.83 -5.86 22.71
C THR A 498 3.17 -5.14 21.54
N ASN A 499 2.96 -3.82 21.66
CA ASN A 499 2.49 -3.03 20.52
C ASN A 499 3.56 -2.98 19.43
N VAL A 500 3.17 -3.09 18.15
CA VAL A 500 4.15 -3.11 17.05
C VAL A 500 5.02 -1.85 17.00
N LEU A 501 4.48 -0.67 17.33
CA LEU A 501 5.29 0.55 17.39
C LEU A 501 6.36 0.49 18.49
N GLN A 502 6.06 -0.14 19.62
CA GLN A 502 7.02 -0.34 20.69
C GLN A 502 8.11 -1.35 20.27
N LEU A 503 7.76 -2.40 19.52
CA LEU A 503 8.74 -3.29 18.90
C LEU A 503 9.68 -2.55 17.93
N ILE A 504 9.14 -1.62 17.14
CA ILE A 504 9.94 -0.78 16.24
C ILE A 504 10.90 0.10 17.05
N VAL A 505 10.42 0.74 18.12
CA VAL A 505 11.27 1.53 19.03
C VAL A 505 12.38 0.66 19.62
N HIS A 506 12.07 -0.52 20.16
CA HIS A 506 13.08 -1.44 20.70
C HIS A 506 14.08 -1.91 19.63
N ALA A 507 13.65 -2.14 18.40
CA ALA A 507 14.56 -2.51 17.31
C ALA A 507 15.55 -1.37 17.00
N LEU A 508 15.08 -0.12 16.99
CA LEU A 508 15.96 1.06 16.84
C LEU A 508 16.95 1.21 18.01
N ASP A 509 16.59 0.75 19.21
CA ASP A 509 17.51 0.74 20.35
C ASP A 509 18.61 -0.32 20.24
N ASN A 510 18.48 -1.29 19.34
CA ASN A 510 19.49 -2.33 19.12
C ASN A 510 20.36 -2.08 17.87
N LEU A 511 20.05 -1.05 17.08
CA LEU A 511 20.94 -0.48 16.07
C LEU A 511 22.03 0.37 16.73
#